data_AF-A0A382INR1-F1
#
_entry.id   AF-A0A382INR1-F1
#
_cell.length_a   1.000
_cell.length_b   1.000
_cell.length_c   1.000
_cell.angle_alpha   90.00
_cell.angle_beta   90.00
_cell.angle_gamma   90.00
#
_symmetry.space_group_name_H-M   'P 1'
#
loop_
_entity.id
_entity.type
_entity.pdbx_description
1 polymer ?
#
loop_
_entity_poly.entity_id
_entity_poly.type
_entity_poly.pdbx_seq_one_letter_code
_entity_poly.pdbx_strand_id
1 'polypeptide(L)'
;YGEATRQRYKRWQLTGASTPLRFVGADLEDEAIQAAISDHKKGELPQNMLFVSNADIGKPEVLLVAMDREDIDSNGAVMVVGNGFHEIRKQTADSMTAVFRKYHDAGILLIFTEESGLLAEDLVQTAWNTYHAGFRYVHERSGQILRPDRDPGDEAARKTVRASWEYCVTKAGYVLPEDYCFRGRTIFPYRPDNGRNPAISVNHFCVPGPLADKLGLTY
;
A
#
# COMPACT_ATOMS: atom_id res chain seq x y z
N TYR A 1 12.58 -14.82 -1.31
CA TYR A 1 11.69 -13.68 -1.67
C TYR A 1 10.24 -14.14 -1.53
N GLY A 2 9.24 -13.26 -1.65
CA GLY A 2 7.82 -13.69 -1.64
C GLY A 2 7.28 -14.13 -0.27
N GLU A 3 7.84 -13.64 0.84
CA GLU A 3 7.41 -13.98 2.21
C GLU A 3 5.92 -13.69 2.44
N ALA A 4 5.41 -12.59 1.87
CA ALA A 4 4.00 -12.25 1.93
C ALA A 4 3.12 -13.36 1.35
N THR A 5 3.46 -13.87 0.16
CA THR A 5 2.74 -14.97 -0.49
C THR A 5 2.86 -16.26 0.30
N ARG A 6 4.05 -16.58 0.82
CA ARG A 6 4.32 -17.77 1.63
C ARG A 6 3.46 -17.81 2.89
N GLN A 7 3.39 -16.73 3.65
CA GLN A 7 2.58 -16.65 4.88
C GLN A 7 1.09 -16.83 4.59
N ARG A 8 0.60 -16.22 3.50
CA ARG A 8 -0.81 -16.31 3.08
C ARG A 8 -1.16 -17.71 2.59
N TYR A 9 -0.27 -18.33 1.82
CA TYR A 9 -0.46 -19.71 1.37
C TYR A 9 -0.54 -20.69 2.54
N LYS A 10 0.41 -20.61 3.49
CA LYS A 10 0.38 -21.40 4.72
C LYS A 10 -0.92 -21.16 5.49
N ARG A 11 -1.35 -19.91 5.62
CA ARG A 11 -2.60 -19.58 6.33
C ARG A 11 -3.84 -20.13 5.63
N TRP A 12 -3.90 -20.08 4.30
CA TRP A 12 -4.97 -20.67 3.51
C TRP A 12 -5.02 -22.20 3.66
N GLN A 13 -3.86 -22.86 3.66
CA GLN A 13 -3.80 -24.32 3.90
C GLN A 13 -4.39 -24.71 5.27
N LEU A 14 -4.28 -23.83 6.27
CA LEU A 14 -4.85 -24.07 7.62
C LEU A 14 -6.37 -23.87 7.68
N THR A 15 -7.01 -23.17 6.73
CA THR A 15 -8.46 -22.95 6.79
C THR A 15 -9.27 -24.16 6.34
N GLY A 16 -8.64 -25.13 5.66
CA GLY A 16 -9.34 -26.27 5.05
C GLY A 16 -10.30 -25.87 3.93
N ALA A 17 -10.18 -24.66 3.38
CA ALA A 17 -11.04 -24.17 2.32
C ALA A 17 -10.90 -25.04 1.05
N SER A 18 -12.02 -25.48 0.50
CA SER A 18 -12.07 -26.28 -0.73
C SER A 18 -11.79 -25.48 -1.99
N THR A 19 -12.00 -24.16 -1.95
CA THR A 19 -11.78 -23.27 -3.10
C THR A 19 -10.30 -22.88 -3.17
N PRO A 20 -9.58 -23.29 -4.22
CA PRO A 20 -8.18 -22.92 -4.39
C PRO A 20 -8.04 -21.43 -4.69
N LEU A 21 -7.16 -20.74 -3.96
CA LEU A 21 -6.77 -19.36 -4.29
C LEU A 21 -5.76 -19.37 -5.43
N ARG A 22 -5.86 -18.40 -6.35
CA ARG A 22 -4.80 -18.05 -7.29
C ARG A 22 -3.88 -17.03 -6.64
N PHE A 23 -2.58 -17.20 -6.81
CA PHE A 23 -1.57 -16.28 -6.28
C PHE A 23 -0.84 -15.60 -7.42
N VAL A 24 -0.52 -14.31 -7.25
CA VAL A 24 0.26 -13.55 -8.23
C VAL A 24 1.41 -12.87 -7.49
N GLY A 25 2.63 -13.03 -8.00
CA GLY A 25 3.81 -12.28 -7.56
C GLY A 25 4.21 -11.33 -8.66
N ALA A 26 4.22 -10.04 -8.35
CA ALA A 26 4.52 -9.00 -9.31
C ALA A 26 5.56 -8.06 -8.70
N ASP A 27 6.59 -7.76 -9.47
CA ASP A 27 7.68 -6.88 -9.05
C ASP A 27 8.25 -6.14 -10.26
N LEU A 28 8.78 -4.94 -10.03
CA LEU A 28 9.48 -4.17 -11.04
C LEU A 28 10.87 -4.76 -11.29
N GLU A 29 11.55 -5.23 -10.24
CA GLU A 29 12.91 -5.75 -10.30
C GLU A 29 12.89 -7.23 -10.72
N ASP A 30 13.48 -7.53 -11.87
CA ASP A 30 13.50 -8.89 -12.41
C ASP A 30 14.22 -9.88 -11.49
N GLU A 31 15.24 -9.44 -10.75
CA GLU A 31 15.96 -10.24 -9.77
C GLU A 31 15.04 -10.77 -8.66
N ALA A 32 14.07 -9.96 -8.21
CA ALA A 32 13.10 -10.36 -7.19
C ALA A 32 12.18 -11.46 -7.73
N ILE A 33 11.74 -11.35 -9.00
CA ILE A 33 10.94 -12.36 -9.68
C ILE A 33 11.74 -13.65 -9.89
N GLN A 34 12.98 -13.58 -10.38
CA GLN A 34 13.83 -14.76 -10.57
C GLN A 34 14.09 -15.50 -9.25
N ALA A 35 14.30 -14.76 -8.16
CA ALA A 35 14.45 -15.36 -6.84
C ALA A 35 13.14 -16.02 -6.37
N ALA A 36 11.98 -15.40 -6.61
CA ALA A 36 10.69 -15.99 -6.29
C ALA A 36 10.41 -17.27 -7.13
N ILE A 37 10.76 -17.28 -8.41
CA ILE A 37 10.67 -18.47 -9.27
C ILE A 37 11.57 -19.60 -8.74
N SER A 38 12.77 -19.26 -8.24
CA SER A 38 13.67 -20.24 -7.61
C SER A 38 13.04 -20.87 -6.36
N ASP A 39 12.42 -20.06 -5.50
CA ASP A 39 11.73 -20.54 -4.30
C ASP A 39 10.46 -21.35 -4.64
N HIS A 40 9.76 -21.00 -5.73
CA HIS A 40 8.64 -21.76 -6.28
C HIS A 40 9.05 -23.16 -6.75
N LYS A 41 10.18 -23.28 -7.45
CA LYS A 41 10.75 -24.58 -7.88
C LYS A 41 11.14 -25.49 -6.72
N LYS A 42 11.45 -24.92 -5.55
CA LYS A 42 11.72 -25.67 -4.31
C LYS A 42 10.44 -26.10 -3.56
N GLY A 43 9.26 -25.70 -4.02
CA GLY A 43 8.00 -25.96 -3.34
C GLY A 43 7.70 -25.02 -2.17
N GLU A 44 8.44 -23.91 -2.02
CA GLU A 44 8.24 -22.96 -0.92
C GLU A 44 7.13 -21.94 -1.18
N LEU A 45 6.63 -21.88 -2.42
CA LEU A 45 5.54 -21.01 -2.88
C LEU A 45 4.40 -21.83 -3.52
N PRO A 46 3.17 -21.27 -3.61
CA PRO A 46 2.04 -21.93 -4.26
C PRO A 46 2.38 -22.36 -5.69
N GLN A 47 2.07 -23.61 -6.03
CA GLN A 47 2.41 -24.14 -7.36
C GLN A 47 1.60 -23.50 -8.49
N ASN A 48 0.42 -22.98 -8.18
CA ASN A 48 -0.48 -22.31 -9.11
C ASN A 48 -0.29 -20.78 -9.17
N MET A 49 0.92 -20.30 -8.83
CA MET A 49 1.27 -18.87 -8.79
C MET A 49 1.68 -18.33 -10.16
N LEU A 50 1.16 -17.17 -10.54
CA LEU A 50 1.61 -16.37 -11.68
C LEU A 50 2.75 -15.43 -11.24
N PHE A 51 3.79 -15.31 -12.06
CA PHE A 51 4.88 -14.35 -11.87
C PHE A 51 4.83 -13.28 -12.96
N VAL A 52 4.80 -12.01 -12.56
CA VAL A 52 4.74 -10.87 -13.47
C VAL A 52 5.97 -9.99 -13.27
N SER A 53 6.88 -10.06 -14.23
CA SER A 53 8.07 -9.21 -14.32
C SER A 53 7.76 -7.80 -14.82
N ASN A 54 8.64 -6.84 -14.52
CA ASN A 54 8.53 -5.44 -14.93
C ASN A 54 7.20 -4.78 -14.51
N ALA A 55 6.63 -5.25 -13.41
CA ALA A 55 5.35 -4.77 -12.88
C ALA A 55 5.58 -3.58 -11.94
N ASP A 56 5.54 -2.38 -12.50
CA ASP A 56 5.55 -1.13 -11.74
C ASP A 56 4.19 -0.94 -11.03
N ILE A 57 4.19 -0.82 -9.70
CA ILE A 57 3.00 -0.59 -8.90
C ILE A 57 2.30 0.75 -9.21
N GLY A 58 3.02 1.71 -9.80
CA GLY A 58 2.46 2.94 -10.34
C GLY A 58 1.80 2.78 -11.71
N LYS A 59 1.90 1.60 -12.35
CA LYS A 59 1.34 1.27 -13.67
C LYS A 59 0.58 -0.05 -13.61
N PRO A 60 -0.64 -0.05 -13.02
CA PRO A 60 -1.40 -1.27 -12.74
C PRO A 60 -1.67 -2.13 -13.98
N GLU A 61 -1.65 -1.56 -15.17
CA GLU A 61 -1.96 -2.22 -16.44
C GLU A 61 -1.08 -3.42 -16.71
N VAL A 62 0.20 -3.37 -16.35
CA VAL A 62 1.13 -4.49 -16.59
C VAL A 62 0.66 -5.74 -15.86
N LEU A 63 0.27 -5.57 -14.59
CA LEU A 63 -0.26 -6.64 -13.76
C LEU A 63 -1.63 -7.12 -14.26
N LEU A 64 -2.55 -6.19 -14.50
CA LEU A 64 -3.93 -6.53 -14.89
C LEU A 64 -3.99 -7.23 -16.24
N VAL A 65 -3.20 -6.79 -17.23
CA VAL A 65 -3.09 -7.46 -18.54
C VAL A 65 -2.45 -8.84 -18.40
N ALA A 66 -1.48 -9.02 -17.51
CA ALA A 66 -0.89 -10.34 -17.27
C ALA A 66 -1.89 -11.31 -16.62
N MET A 67 -2.71 -10.83 -15.68
CA MET A 67 -3.78 -11.63 -15.08
C MET A 67 -4.84 -12.03 -16.11
N ASP A 68 -5.29 -11.10 -16.94
CA ASP A 68 -6.27 -11.35 -18.01
C ASP A 68 -5.78 -12.41 -19.01
N ARG A 69 -4.51 -12.32 -19.44
CA ARG A 69 -3.89 -13.31 -20.34
C ARG A 69 -3.85 -14.73 -19.78
N GLU A 70 -3.82 -14.86 -18.46
CA GLU A 70 -3.78 -16.14 -17.75
C GLU A 70 -5.18 -16.58 -17.25
N ASP A 71 -6.23 -15.93 -17.73
CA ASP A 71 -7.63 -16.19 -17.35
C ASP A 71 -7.84 -16.11 -15.82
N ILE A 72 -7.13 -15.17 -15.19
CA ILE A 72 -7.29 -14.84 -13.77
C ILE A 72 -8.20 -13.63 -13.66
N ASP A 73 -9.43 -13.86 -13.22
CA ASP A 73 -10.36 -12.77 -12.91
C ASP A 73 -9.75 -11.86 -11.84
N SER A 74 -9.57 -10.60 -12.20
CA SER A 74 -9.04 -9.59 -11.30
C SER A 74 -10.09 -9.10 -10.30
N ASN A 75 -11.38 -9.30 -10.57
CA ASN A 75 -12.46 -8.88 -9.68
C ASN A 75 -12.41 -9.62 -8.34
N GLY A 76 -12.37 -8.87 -7.25
CA GLY A 76 -12.22 -9.42 -5.91
C GLY A 76 -10.79 -9.81 -5.57
N ALA A 77 -9.79 -9.39 -6.36
CA ALA A 77 -8.39 -9.55 -6.00
C ALA A 77 -8.10 -8.84 -4.66
N VAL A 78 -7.19 -9.44 -3.87
CA VAL A 78 -6.68 -8.84 -2.64
C VAL A 78 -5.21 -8.54 -2.85
N MET A 79 -4.90 -7.28 -3.12
CA MET A 79 -3.52 -6.84 -3.30
C MET A 79 -2.92 -6.45 -1.95
N VAL A 80 -1.72 -6.95 -1.69
CA VAL A 80 -0.98 -6.69 -0.46
C VAL A 80 0.33 -5.98 -0.80
N VAL A 81 0.48 -4.78 -0.27
CA VAL A 81 1.60 -3.90 -0.59
C VAL A 81 2.26 -3.44 0.69
N GLY A 82 3.50 -3.87 0.91
CA GLY A 82 4.36 -3.32 1.96
C GLY A 82 5.27 -2.26 1.38
N ASN A 83 5.12 -1.01 1.84
CA ASN A 83 5.94 0.16 1.49
C ASN A 83 6.02 0.55 -0.01
N GLY A 84 5.58 -0.27 -0.96
CA GLY A 84 5.77 -0.04 -2.39
C GLY A 84 5.18 1.26 -2.97
N PHE A 85 4.05 1.77 -2.44
CA PHE A 85 3.42 2.96 -3.03
C PHE A 85 4.22 4.26 -2.83
N HIS A 86 5.07 4.37 -1.81
CA HIS A 86 5.92 5.57 -1.67
C HIS A 86 7.07 5.60 -2.67
N GLU A 87 7.40 4.47 -3.29
CA GLU A 87 8.48 4.34 -4.28
C GLU A 87 8.11 4.93 -5.65
N ILE A 88 6.82 5.15 -5.89
CA ILE A 88 6.34 5.83 -7.10
C ILE A 88 6.91 7.25 -7.13
N ARG A 89 7.70 7.53 -8.17
CA ARG A 89 8.42 8.80 -8.31
C ARG A 89 7.53 9.90 -8.85
N LYS A 90 7.80 11.14 -8.42
CA LYS A 90 7.13 12.38 -8.86
C LYS A 90 5.61 12.34 -8.70
N GLN A 91 5.12 11.57 -7.74
CA GLN A 91 3.71 11.43 -7.47
C GLN A 91 3.05 12.76 -7.05
N THR A 92 1.84 12.99 -7.53
CA THR A 92 0.92 14.03 -7.06
C THR A 92 -0.27 13.38 -6.35
N ALA A 93 -1.15 14.16 -5.72
CA ALA A 93 -2.39 13.61 -5.19
C ALA A 93 -3.26 13.00 -6.31
N ASP A 94 -3.36 13.69 -7.45
CA ASP A 94 -4.15 13.22 -8.58
C ASP A 94 -3.53 12.00 -9.26
N SER A 95 -2.20 11.94 -9.41
CA SER A 95 -1.56 10.77 -10.02
C SER A 95 -1.74 9.52 -9.16
N MET A 96 -1.61 9.63 -7.83
CA MET A 96 -1.85 8.49 -6.94
C MET A 96 -3.32 8.10 -6.88
N THR A 97 -4.23 9.08 -6.87
CA THR A 97 -5.67 8.80 -6.98
C THR A 97 -5.96 8.00 -8.25
N ALA A 98 -5.36 8.37 -9.38
CA ALA A 98 -5.53 7.64 -10.64
C ALA A 98 -4.96 6.20 -10.59
N VAL A 99 -3.81 5.99 -9.93
CA VAL A 99 -3.26 4.65 -9.68
C VAL A 99 -4.21 3.82 -8.84
N PHE A 100 -4.66 4.36 -7.69
CA PHE A 100 -5.60 3.65 -6.83
C PHE A 100 -6.93 3.36 -7.53
N ARG A 101 -7.43 4.28 -8.36
CA ARG A 101 -8.66 4.06 -9.12
C ARG A 101 -8.54 2.89 -10.09
N LYS A 102 -7.39 2.67 -10.72
CA LYS A 102 -7.17 1.50 -11.57
C LYS A 102 -7.17 0.19 -10.79
N TYR A 103 -6.64 0.21 -9.56
CA TYR A 103 -6.73 -0.94 -8.66
C TYR A 103 -8.13 -1.15 -8.06
N HIS A 104 -8.93 -0.08 -7.93
CA HIS A 104 -10.26 -0.13 -7.32
C HIS A 104 -11.16 -1.11 -8.05
N ASP A 105 -11.04 -1.16 -9.37
CA ASP A 105 -11.85 -2.04 -10.21
C ASP A 105 -11.40 -3.50 -10.10
N ALA A 106 -10.16 -3.76 -9.67
CA ALA A 106 -9.69 -5.11 -9.36
C ALA A 106 -10.19 -5.57 -7.98
N GLY A 107 -9.94 -4.81 -6.91
CA GLY A 107 -10.42 -5.24 -5.60
C GLY A 107 -9.81 -4.54 -4.40
N ILE A 108 -9.58 -5.30 -3.34
CA ILE A 108 -9.17 -4.81 -2.02
C ILE A 108 -7.67 -4.49 -2.02
N LEU A 109 -7.29 -3.36 -1.41
CA LEU A 109 -5.89 -3.03 -1.15
C LEU A 109 -5.56 -3.10 0.34
N LEU A 110 -4.50 -3.82 0.66
CA LEU A 110 -3.88 -3.83 1.99
C LEU A 110 -2.56 -3.08 1.90
N ILE A 111 -2.56 -1.83 2.36
CA ILE A 111 -1.39 -0.96 2.31
C ILE A 111 -0.73 -0.95 3.67
N PHE A 112 0.49 -1.45 3.77
CA PHE A 112 1.35 -1.33 4.95
C PHE A 112 2.36 -0.24 4.62
N THR A 113 2.28 0.91 5.29
CA THR A 113 3.13 2.05 4.98
C THR A 113 3.51 2.82 6.21
N GLU A 114 4.44 3.76 6.07
CA GLU A 114 4.77 4.72 7.11
C GLU A 114 4.05 6.04 6.85
N GLU A 115 3.52 6.66 7.91
CA GLU A 115 3.03 8.05 7.86
C GLU A 115 4.17 9.03 8.21
N SER A 116 5.38 8.72 7.76
CA SER A 116 6.61 9.45 8.06
C SER A 116 6.82 10.69 7.18
N GLY A 117 5.81 11.07 6.39
CA GLY A 117 5.74 12.35 5.67
C GLY A 117 5.52 13.55 6.59
N LEU A 118 6.28 13.62 7.69
CA LEU A 118 6.24 14.68 8.68
C LEU A 118 6.45 16.04 8.03
N LEU A 119 5.65 17.02 8.45
CA LEU A 119 5.84 18.41 8.04
C LEU A 119 7.13 18.96 8.66
N ALA A 120 7.64 20.06 8.13
CA ALA A 120 8.88 20.66 8.63
C ALA A 120 8.79 21.04 10.12
N GLU A 121 7.63 21.53 10.55
CA GLU A 121 7.32 21.84 11.96
C GLU A 121 7.33 20.59 12.85
N ASP A 122 6.79 19.47 12.36
CA ASP A 122 6.76 18.20 13.08
C ASP A 122 8.19 17.64 13.25
N LEU A 123 9.05 17.80 12.24
CA LEU A 123 10.44 17.33 12.29
C LEU A 123 11.28 18.03 13.37
N VAL A 124 11.03 19.31 13.64
CA VAL A 124 11.74 20.03 14.70
C VAL A 124 11.38 19.46 16.08
N GLN A 125 10.18 18.90 16.22
CA GLN A 125 9.67 18.38 17.49
C GLN A 125 10.10 16.93 17.77
N THR A 126 10.77 16.23 16.85
CA THR A 126 11.17 14.82 17.06
C THR A 126 12.37 14.65 18.01
N ALA A 127 12.71 15.68 18.79
CA ALA A 127 13.73 15.67 19.84
C ALA A 127 15.09 15.08 19.39
N TRP A 128 15.55 15.48 18.20
CA TRP A 128 16.81 15.03 17.57
C TRP A 128 16.82 13.60 17.00
N ASN A 129 15.66 12.95 16.85
CA ASN A 129 15.60 11.73 16.06
C ASN A 129 15.89 12.04 14.58
N THR A 130 17.10 11.70 14.14
CA THR A 130 17.58 11.93 12.78
C THR A 130 16.97 10.97 11.75
N TYR A 131 16.35 9.88 12.19
CA TYR A 131 15.73 8.90 11.29
C TYR A 131 14.69 9.57 10.39
N HIS A 132 13.69 10.26 10.95
CA HIS A 132 12.60 10.82 10.15
C HIS A 132 13.07 11.96 9.22
N ALA A 133 14.00 12.79 9.68
CA ALA A 133 14.58 13.84 8.85
C ALA A 133 15.41 13.26 7.70
N GLY A 134 16.26 12.26 7.98
CA GLY A 134 17.06 11.56 6.98
C GLY A 134 16.19 10.78 6.00
N PHE A 135 15.20 10.05 6.51
CA PHE A 135 14.24 9.27 5.72
C PHE A 135 13.47 10.17 4.75
N ARG A 136 12.93 11.30 5.22
CA ARG A 136 12.30 12.29 4.34
C ARG A 136 13.29 12.83 3.31
N TYR A 137 14.49 13.23 3.74
CA TYR A 137 15.49 13.82 2.85
C TYR A 137 15.84 12.88 1.68
N VAL A 138 16.12 11.60 1.96
CA VAL A 138 16.50 10.64 0.90
C VAL A 138 15.36 10.35 -0.07
N HIS A 139 14.11 10.25 0.42
CA HIS A 139 12.95 10.06 -0.44
C HIS A 139 12.73 11.26 -1.36
N GLU A 140 12.77 12.48 -0.79
CA GLU A 140 12.60 13.70 -1.58
C GLU A 140 13.69 13.85 -2.64
N ARG A 141 14.94 13.53 -2.30
CA ARG A 141 16.07 13.57 -3.25
C ARG A 141 15.98 12.51 -4.34
N SER A 142 15.41 11.32 -4.06
CA SER A 142 15.21 10.26 -5.04
C SER A 142 13.98 10.48 -5.93
N GLY A 143 13.20 11.53 -5.65
CA GLY A 143 11.93 11.83 -6.31
C GLY A 143 10.77 10.98 -5.80
N GLN A 144 11.00 10.14 -4.79
CA GLN A 144 9.95 9.47 -4.02
C GLN A 144 9.28 10.46 -3.07
N ILE A 145 8.09 10.10 -2.59
CA ILE A 145 7.28 11.01 -1.77
C ILE A 145 6.65 10.24 -0.61
N LEU A 146 7.00 10.67 0.60
CA LEU A 146 6.30 10.31 1.82
C LEU A 146 5.07 11.20 1.99
N ARG A 147 3.96 10.63 2.44
CA ARG A 147 2.68 11.33 2.64
C ARG A 147 2.38 11.48 4.14
N PRO A 148 1.68 12.55 4.55
CA PRO A 148 1.35 12.78 5.95
C PRO A 148 0.24 11.85 6.45
N ASP A 149 0.10 11.74 7.78
CA ASP A 149 -0.93 10.92 8.47
C ASP A 149 -2.36 11.43 8.37
N ARG A 150 -2.56 12.67 7.91
CA ARG A 150 -3.88 13.25 7.70
C ARG A 150 -3.86 14.26 6.59
N ASP A 151 -5.02 14.48 6.00
CA ASP A 151 -5.20 15.56 5.05
C ASP A 151 -4.90 16.89 5.76
N PRO A 152 -4.03 17.74 5.22
CA PRO A 152 -3.82 19.07 5.78
C PRO A 152 -5.06 19.99 5.58
N GLY A 153 -6.11 19.52 4.88
CA GLY A 153 -7.33 20.26 4.57
C GLY A 153 -7.23 21.04 3.26
N ASP A 154 -8.38 21.47 2.71
CA ASP A 154 -8.48 22.08 1.38
C ASP A 154 -7.54 23.29 1.16
N GLU A 155 -7.25 24.05 2.22
CA GLU A 155 -6.42 25.25 2.13
C GLU A 155 -4.91 24.94 2.09
N ALA A 156 -4.48 23.86 2.75
CA ALA A 156 -3.09 23.44 2.78
C ALA A 156 -2.76 22.42 1.68
N ALA A 157 -3.73 21.64 1.20
CA ALA A 157 -3.62 20.83 0.00
C ALA A 157 -3.29 21.66 -1.26
N ARG A 158 -3.65 22.96 -1.26
CA ARG A 158 -3.30 23.93 -2.32
C ARG A 158 -1.86 24.46 -2.23
N LYS A 159 -1.20 24.34 -1.07
CA LYS A 159 0.15 24.88 -0.81
C LYS A 159 1.19 23.77 -0.75
N THR A 160 1.55 23.13 -1.86
CA THR A 160 2.66 22.14 -1.91
C THR A 160 2.63 21.00 -0.87
N VAL A 161 1.61 20.91 -0.01
CA VAL A 161 1.46 19.89 1.02
C VAL A 161 0.83 18.69 0.37
N ARG A 162 1.51 17.56 0.52
CA ARG A 162 1.10 16.28 -0.07
C ARG A 162 -0.17 15.80 0.63
N ALA A 163 -1.15 15.35 -0.13
CA ALA A 163 -2.32 14.70 0.45
C ALA A 163 -1.93 13.38 1.13
N SER A 164 -2.67 12.98 2.16
CA SER A 164 -2.48 11.70 2.86
C SER A 164 -2.76 10.50 1.95
N TRP A 165 -2.35 9.31 2.40
CA TRP A 165 -2.75 8.05 1.75
C TRP A 165 -4.27 7.91 1.74
N GLU A 166 -4.89 8.10 2.90
CA GLU A 166 -6.34 8.08 3.11
C GLU A 166 -7.09 8.97 2.11
N TYR A 167 -6.63 10.20 1.90
CA TYR A 167 -7.24 11.10 0.92
C TYR A 167 -7.22 10.50 -0.48
N CYS A 168 -6.05 10.00 -0.92
CA CYS A 168 -5.89 9.49 -2.28
C CYS A 168 -6.72 8.23 -2.53
N VAL A 169 -6.79 7.32 -1.55
CA VAL A 169 -7.60 6.10 -1.68
C VAL A 169 -9.10 6.39 -1.60
N THR A 170 -9.52 7.31 -0.71
CA THR A 170 -10.93 7.71 -0.60
C THR A 170 -11.40 8.41 -1.86
N LYS A 171 -10.61 9.34 -2.40
CA LYS A 171 -10.89 10.01 -3.68
C LYS A 171 -10.94 9.03 -4.86
N ALA A 172 -10.22 7.90 -4.77
CA ALA A 172 -10.27 6.83 -5.76
C ALA A 172 -11.50 5.91 -5.64
N GLY A 173 -12.34 6.11 -4.62
CA GLY A 173 -13.59 5.36 -4.40
C GLY A 173 -13.48 4.22 -3.38
N TYR A 174 -12.38 4.13 -2.63
CA TYR A 174 -12.28 3.17 -1.53
C TYR A 174 -12.92 3.70 -0.25
N VAL A 175 -13.41 2.77 0.56
CA VAL A 175 -13.78 2.94 1.95
C VAL A 175 -12.68 2.34 2.82
N LEU A 176 -12.38 2.97 3.95
CA LEU A 176 -11.40 2.51 4.93
C LEU A 176 -12.13 2.21 6.24
N PRO A 177 -12.61 0.97 6.43
CA PRO A 177 -13.26 0.58 7.68
C PRO A 177 -12.27 0.72 8.85
N GLU A 178 -12.57 1.59 9.80
CA GLU A 178 -11.64 1.93 10.90
C GLU A 178 -11.21 0.69 11.71
N ASP A 179 -12.13 -0.23 11.97
CA ASP A 179 -11.89 -1.48 12.72
C ASP A 179 -10.85 -2.41 12.08
N TYR A 180 -10.59 -2.24 10.78
CA TYR A 180 -9.64 -3.04 10.01
C TYR A 180 -8.37 -2.26 9.66
N CYS A 181 -8.32 -0.97 9.97
CA CYS A 181 -7.13 -0.14 9.87
C CYS A 181 -6.37 -0.19 11.20
N PHE A 182 -5.04 -0.31 11.14
CA PHE A 182 -4.21 -0.39 12.35
C PHE A 182 -3.14 0.69 12.32
N ARG A 183 -3.01 1.41 13.44
CA ARG A 183 -1.94 2.37 13.67
C ARG A 183 -0.94 1.79 14.66
N GLY A 184 0.32 1.78 14.26
CA GLY A 184 1.44 1.30 15.08
C GLY A 184 1.88 2.33 16.13
N ARG A 185 3.13 2.19 16.56
CA ARG A 185 3.76 3.13 17.51
C ARG A 185 3.75 4.55 16.96
N THR A 186 3.60 5.52 17.84
CA THR A 186 3.62 6.92 17.47
C THR A 186 5.04 7.46 17.30
N ILE A 187 5.19 8.49 16.47
CA ILE A 187 6.49 9.12 16.17
C ILE A 187 7.03 9.89 17.38
N PHE A 188 6.18 10.66 18.06
CA PHE A 188 6.59 11.40 19.24
C PHE A 188 6.40 10.53 20.49
N PRO A 189 7.39 10.46 21.40
CA PRO A 189 7.27 9.72 22.66
C PRO A 189 6.14 10.25 23.56
N TYR A 190 5.87 11.55 23.47
CA TYR A 190 4.77 12.23 24.13
C TYR A 190 3.93 12.95 23.09
N ARG A 191 2.61 13.00 23.27
CA ARG A 191 1.71 13.71 22.37
C ARG A 191 2.09 15.20 22.37
N PRO A 192 2.43 15.80 21.22
CA PRO A 192 2.72 17.23 21.15
C PRO A 192 1.50 18.10 21.51
N ASP A 193 1.75 19.37 21.84
CA ASP A 193 0.72 20.33 22.28
C ASP A 193 -0.38 20.58 21.23
N ASN A 194 -0.05 20.40 19.94
CA ASN A 194 -1.03 20.46 18.85
C ASN A 194 -1.99 19.25 18.81
N GLY A 195 -1.82 18.29 19.74
CA GLY A 195 -2.63 17.09 19.85
C GLY A 195 -2.41 16.07 18.74
N ARG A 196 -1.43 16.23 17.85
CA ARG A 196 -1.18 15.32 16.73
C ARG A 196 0.05 14.47 17.00
N ASN A 197 -0.12 13.15 16.97
CA ASN A 197 1.00 12.21 17.08
C ASN A 197 0.90 11.15 15.97
N PRO A 198 1.53 11.38 14.81
CA PRO A 198 1.47 10.46 13.67
C PRO A 198 2.01 9.08 14.04
N ALA A 199 1.53 8.04 13.36
CA ALA A 199 2.04 6.70 13.55
C ALA A 199 3.27 6.45 12.67
N ILE A 200 4.24 5.70 13.21
CA ILE A 200 5.41 5.24 12.45
C ILE A 200 4.96 4.33 11.30
N SER A 201 4.04 3.41 11.58
CA SER A 201 3.51 2.47 10.59
C SER A 201 2.00 2.41 10.66
N VAL A 202 1.34 2.35 9.51
CA VAL A 202 -0.11 2.22 9.38
C VAL A 202 -0.45 1.15 8.36
N ASN A 203 -1.50 0.40 8.68
CA ASN A 203 -2.13 -0.53 7.78
C ASN A 203 -3.49 0.06 7.36
N HIS A 204 -3.63 0.37 6.08
CA HIS A 204 -4.92 0.74 5.50
C HIS A 204 -5.57 -0.48 4.85
N PHE A 205 -6.79 -0.79 5.28
CA PHE A 205 -7.66 -1.80 4.68
C PHE A 205 -8.62 -1.09 3.73
N CYS A 206 -8.27 -0.98 2.46
CA CYS A 206 -9.05 -0.24 1.47
C CYS A 206 -10.00 -1.18 0.73
N VAL A 207 -11.30 -0.97 0.90
CA VAL A 207 -12.37 -1.76 0.27
C VAL A 207 -13.04 -0.92 -0.83
N PRO A 208 -13.17 -1.41 -2.08
CA PRO A 208 -13.91 -0.68 -3.11
C PRO A 208 -15.33 -0.33 -2.63
N GLY A 209 -15.78 0.90 -2.85
CA GLY A 209 -17.07 1.40 -2.33
C GLY A 209 -18.26 0.47 -2.56
N PRO A 210 -18.50 -0.01 -3.79
CA PRO A 210 -19.59 -0.95 -4.07
C PRO A 210 -19.50 -2.27 -3.27
N LEU A 211 -18.28 -2.75 -2.99
CA LEU A 211 -18.06 -3.93 -2.17
C LEU A 211 -18.27 -3.62 -0.69
N ALA A 212 -17.83 -2.44 -0.23
CA ALA A 212 -18.04 -1.98 1.14
C ALA A 212 -19.54 -1.86 1.47
N ASP A 213 -20.33 -1.27 0.56
CA ASP A 213 -21.79 -1.16 0.69
C ASP A 213 -22.44 -2.55 0.81
N LYS A 214 -22.05 -3.48 -0.06
CA LYS A 214 -22.56 -4.85 -0.05
C LYS A 214 -22.24 -5.59 1.26
N LEU A 215 -21.11 -5.27 1.88
CA LEU A 215 -20.65 -5.87 3.12
C LEU A 215 -21.15 -5.12 4.38
N GLY A 216 -21.87 -4.00 4.22
CA GLY A 216 -22.33 -3.17 5.34
C GLY A 216 -21.18 -2.47 6.09
N LEU A 217 -20.11 -2.12 5.38
CA LEU A 217 -18.93 -1.44 5.93
C LEU A 217 -18.98 0.09 5.76
N THR A 218 -20.02 0.60 5.11
CA THR A 218 -20.33 2.02 5.01
C THR A 218 -21.33 2.38 6.10
N TYR A 219 -20.91 3.21 7.06
CA TYR A 219 -21.73 3.68 8.18
C TYR A 219 -22.04 5.17 8.04
#